data_AF-A0A6N0ZH02-F1
#
_entry.id   AF-A0A6N0ZH02-F1
#
_cell.length_a   1.000
_cell.length_b   1.000
_cell.length_c   1.000
_cell.angle_alpha   90.00
_cell.angle_beta   90.00
_cell.angle_gamma   90.00
#
_symmetry.space_group_name_H-M   'P 1'
#
loop_
_entity.id
_entity.type
_entity.pdbx_description
1 polymer ?
#
loop_
_entity_poly.entity_id
_entity_poly.type
_entity_poly.pdbx_seq_one_letter_code
_entity_poly.pdbx_strand_id
1 'polypeptide(L)'
;MIVGPSKRRRDWVSFFASRHWQPEAFARLVEADEIGSAFFEVETQINGLYRARQLAHARQRQAGPPVDGEHLGEGAVKARWLTASFEPFRAALGPRQRDLDLGLMRWIRRASCLSVVIGAGATMDAGGPSWAELVRRLLAHLAEHGRDICEMRLTPESTPDNLEYRRVVTGRERLPADAASRARAVLALIDAGTADIETLMEGAQICHEFLGQALFTDLTGILYEGQRRPGAIHRAIAELAAPIEVTDRGGLFPGWDAIITYNFDDLMGEALDEAGVARAAYAMRGDQVAGDPNQLARERGPHGLHQPIYHLHGYTPRRLFLIAKVQFVFATSQYTRTYGGSPAGIVGEVFARCLANPVRHALYVGCSFDDEAMNELLRQAARALPGRYHYALLRWPGDGRFAAATADEVALAAARYVSMGVRPIWFDDFGEIPGLIRCLA
;
A
#
# COMPACT_ATOMS: atom_id res chain seq x y z
N MET A 1 -15.56 -18.30 -13.31
CA MET A 1 -15.79 -19.08 -12.06
C MET A 1 -16.78 -18.29 -11.21
N ILE A 2 -17.78 -18.93 -10.59
CA ILE A 2 -18.70 -18.22 -9.68
C ILE A 2 -18.08 -18.25 -8.28
N VAL A 3 -18.02 -17.08 -7.65
CA VAL A 3 -17.54 -16.91 -6.28
C VAL A 3 -18.65 -16.21 -5.49
N GLY A 4 -19.04 -16.77 -4.35
CA GLY A 4 -20.11 -16.24 -3.51
C GLY A 4 -20.67 -17.28 -2.55
N PRO A 5 -21.78 -16.98 -1.85
CA PRO A 5 -22.37 -17.89 -0.87
C PRO A 5 -22.71 -19.25 -1.46
N SER A 6 -22.38 -20.32 -0.74
CA SER A 6 -22.64 -21.68 -1.18
C SER A 6 -24.13 -22.02 -1.15
N LYS A 7 -24.60 -22.77 -2.15
CA LYS A 7 -25.94 -23.40 -2.10
C LYS A 7 -26.04 -24.46 -1.00
N ARG A 8 -24.89 -24.96 -0.53
CA ARG A 8 -24.74 -25.95 0.54
C ARG A 8 -24.36 -25.31 1.88
N ARG A 9 -24.72 -24.03 2.09
CA ARG A 9 -24.40 -23.27 3.30
C ARG A 9 -24.76 -23.99 4.60
N ARG A 10 -25.85 -24.78 4.64
CA ARG A 10 -26.22 -25.57 5.83
C ARG A 10 -25.19 -26.64 6.16
N ASP A 11 -24.62 -27.30 5.16
CA ASP A 11 -23.61 -28.34 5.33
C ASP A 11 -22.30 -27.71 5.84
N TRP A 12 -21.91 -26.56 5.28
CA TRP A 12 -20.78 -25.76 5.75
C TRP A 12 -20.94 -25.29 7.20
N VAL A 13 -22.10 -24.72 7.54
CA VAL A 13 -22.41 -24.31 8.92
C VAL A 13 -22.37 -25.50 9.87
N SER A 14 -22.93 -26.65 9.48
CA SER A 14 -22.88 -27.87 10.28
C SER A 14 -21.45 -28.37 10.49
N PHE A 15 -20.61 -28.32 9.46
CA PHE A 15 -19.20 -28.69 9.55
C PHE A 15 -18.45 -27.76 10.52
N PHE A 16 -18.58 -26.44 10.36
CA PHE A 16 -17.88 -25.48 11.20
C PHE A 16 -18.37 -25.47 12.66
N ALA A 17 -19.62 -25.84 12.91
CA ALA A 17 -20.17 -26.01 14.26
C ALA A 17 -19.69 -27.29 14.96
N SER A 18 -19.08 -28.24 14.24
CA SER A 18 -18.51 -29.45 14.85
C SER A 18 -17.39 -29.11 15.83
N ARG A 19 -17.32 -29.86 16.93
CA ARG A 19 -16.21 -29.78 17.90
C ARG A 19 -14.88 -30.22 17.29
N HIS A 20 -14.92 -31.13 16.32
CA HIS A 20 -13.73 -31.68 15.67
C HIS A 20 -13.90 -31.60 14.15
N TRP A 21 -12.91 -31.01 13.48
CA TRP A 21 -12.85 -30.92 12.02
C TRP A 21 -12.05 -32.09 11.47
N GLN A 22 -12.72 -32.93 10.66
CA GLN A 22 -12.11 -34.11 10.06
C GLN A 22 -11.67 -33.78 8.63
N PRO A 23 -10.39 -34.03 8.25
CA PRO A 23 -9.88 -33.71 6.91
C PRO A 23 -10.69 -34.33 5.77
N GLU A 24 -11.14 -35.58 5.92
CA GLU A 24 -11.89 -36.29 4.88
C GLU A 24 -13.31 -35.73 4.71
N ALA A 25 -13.93 -35.31 5.81
CA ALA A 25 -15.25 -34.68 5.76
C ALA A 25 -15.17 -33.29 5.12
N PHE A 26 -14.11 -32.55 5.41
CA PHE A 26 -13.82 -31.28 4.78
C PHE A 26 -13.60 -31.45 3.27
N ALA A 27 -12.69 -32.34 2.86
CA ALA A 27 -12.40 -32.63 1.46
C ALA A 27 -13.66 -32.99 0.67
N ARG A 28 -14.49 -33.92 1.19
CA ARG A 28 -15.78 -34.27 0.56
C ARG A 28 -16.71 -33.09 0.41
N LEU A 29 -16.71 -32.16 1.36
CA LEU A 29 -17.55 -30.97 1.28
C LEU A 29 -17.05 -30.00 0.21
N VAL A 30 -15.73 -29.82 0.07
CA VAL A 30 -15.12 -29.03 -1.01
C VAL A 30 -15.46 -29.61 -2.38
N GLU A 31 -15.23 -30.91 -2.56
CA GLU A 31 -15.39 -31.61 -3.84
C GLU A 31 -16.85 -31.65 -4.32
N ALA A 32 -17.79 -31.65 -3.39
CA ALA A 32 -19.21 -31.70 -3.69
C ALA A 32 -19.87 -30.31 -3.69
N ASP A 33 -19.09 -29.23 -3.76
CA ASP A 33 -19.56 -27.85 -3.94
C ASP A 33 -18.86 -27.18 -5.13
N GLU A 34 -19.37 -26.03 -5.58
CA GLU A 34 -18.62 -25.24 -6.55
C GLU A 34 -17.38 -24.64 -5.87
N ILE A 35 -16.20 -24.86 -6.45
CA ILE A 35 -14.92 -24.49 -5.83
C ILE A 35 -14.88 -23.03 -5.36
N GLY A 36 -15.36 -22.07 -6.16
CA GLY A 36 -15.39 -20.66 -5.78
C GLY A 36 -16.35 -20.36 -4.63
N SER A 37 -17.43 -21.13 -4.48
CA SER A 37 -18.33 -21.04 -3.34
C SER A 37 -17.72 -21.67 -2.08
N ALA A 38 -17.02 -22.80 -2.21
CA ALA A 38 -16.28 -23.40 -1.12
C ALA A 38 -15.18 -22.45 -0.58
N PHE A 39 -14.42 -21.80 -1.47
CA PHE A 39 -13.46 -20.74 -1.09
C PHE A 39 -14.13 -19.62 -0.30
N PHE A 40 -15.28 -19.16 -0.77
CA PHE A 40 -16.02 -18.09 -0.11
C PHE A 40 -16.43 -18.47 1.33
N GLU A 41 -16.94 -19.69 1.55
CA GLU A 41 -17.33 -20.18 2.88
C GLU A 41 -16.12 -20.33 3.82
N VAL A 42 -15.00 -20.85 3.32
CA VAL A 42 -13.75 -20.98 4.10
C VAL A 42 -13.20 -19.60 4.49
N GLU A 43 -13.09 -18.66 3.55
CA GLU A 43 -12.65 -17.28 3.82
C GLU A 43 -13.60 -16.58 4.81
N THR A 44 -14.90 -16.77 4.66
CA THR A 44 -15.92 -16.22 5.58
C THR A 44 -15.74 -16.78 6.99
N GLN A 45 -15.46 -18.07 7.12
CA GLN A 45 -15.20 -18.70 8.42
C GLN A 45 -13.91 -18.18 9.06
N ILE A 46 -12.81 -18.08 8.32
CA ILE A 46 -11.54 -17.52 8.81
C ILE A 46 -11.77 -16.09 9.32
N ASN A 47 -12.48 -15.26 8.55
CA ASN A 47 -12.87 -13.91 8.97
C ASN A 47 -13.73 -13.91 10.24
N GLY A 48 -14.69 -14.83 10.34
CA GLY A 48 -15.54 -14.99 11.52
C GLY A 48 -14.75 -15.31 12.80
N LEU A 49 -13.75 -16.19 12.70
CA LEU A 49 -12.86 -16.54 13.81
C LEU A 49 -12.11 -15.31 14.35
N TYR A 50 -11.59 -14.47 13.46
CA TYR A 50 -10.87 -13.26 13.89
C TYR A 50 -11.78 -12.14 14.36
N ARG A 51 -12.97 -11.96 13.78
CA ARG A 51 -13.97 -11.00 14.28
C ARG A 51 -14.43 -11.34 15.69
N ALA A 52 -14.70 -12.62 15.98
CA ALA A 52 -15.09 -13.07 17.31
C ALA A 52 -14.00 -12.74 18.35
N ARG A 53 -12.73 -12.96 18.00
CA ARG A 53 -11.58 -12.61 18.83
C ARG A 53 -11.47 -11.09 19.06
N GLN A 54 -11.66 -10.27 18.03
CA GLN A 54 -11.61 -8.82 18.16
C GLN A 54 -12.69 -8.29 19.11
N LEU A 55 -13.91 -8.80 19.01
CA LEU A 55 -15.03 -8.45 19.90
C LEU A 55 -14.76 -8.90 21.35
N ALA A 56 -14.17 -10.09 21.55
CA ALA A 56 -13.79 -10.57 22.86
C ALA A 56 -12.71 -9.68 23.52
N HIS A 57 -11.68 -9.28 22.76
CA HIS A 57 -10.65 -8.37 23.26
C HIS A 57 -11.17 -6.95 23.54
N ALA A 58 -12.09 -6.43 22.72
CA ALA A 58 -12.72 -5.13 22.97
C ALA A 58 -13.50 -5.11 24.29
N ARG A 59 -14.19 -6.22 24.61
CA ARG A 59 -14.88 -6.41 25.90
C ARG A 59 -13.90 -6.57 27.07
N GLN A 60 -12.79 -7.28 26.88
CA GLN A 60 -11.76 -7.47 27.92
C GLN A 60 -10.94 -6.22 28.21
N ARG A 61 -10.69 -5.32 27.24
CA ARG A 61 -10.00 -4.05 27.49
C ARG A 61 -10.77 -3.11 28.43
N GLN A 62 -12.06 -3.32 28.63
CA GLN A 62 -12.85 -2.65 29.68
C GLN A 62 -12.64 -3.26 31.09
N ALA A 63 -11.97 -4.41 31.20
CA ALA A 63 -11.78 -5.20 32.43
C ALA A 63 -10.31 -5.36 32.86
N GLY A 64 -9.35 -4.70 32.19
CA GLY A 64 -7.90 -4.75 32.52
C GLY A 64 -7.05 -5.56 31.52
N PRO A 65 -5.70 -5.47 31.58
CA PRO A 65 -4.82 -6.10 30.61
C PRO A 65 -4.70 -7.61 30.85
N PRO A 66 -4.59 -8.43 29.79
CA PRO A 66 -4.37 -9.86 29.93
C PRO A 66 -2.93 -10.15 30.38
N VAL A 67 -2.79 -11.11 31.29
CA VAL A 67 -1.55 -11.82 31.58
C VAL A 67 -1.54 -13.02 30.63
N ASP A 68 -0.70 -13.00 29.61
CA ASP A 68 0.04 -14.15 29.06
C ASP A 68 0.51 -13.92 27.62
N GLY A 69 1.76 -14.32 27.38
CA GLY A 69 2.45 -14.28 26.10
C GLY A 69 2.15 -15.47 25.18
N GLU A 70 2.46 -15.27 23.90
CA GLU A 70 2.85 -16.26 22.88
C GLU A 70 2.11 -17.59 22.73
N HIS A 71 0.80 -17.66 23.00
CA HIS A 71 -0.04 -18.75 22.52
C HIS A 71 -1.01 -18.28 21.42
N LEU A 72 -0.91 -18.92 20.25
CA LEU A 72 -1.89 -18.77 19.17
C LEU A 72 -3.26 -19.22 19.71
N GLY A 73 -4.15 -18.25 20.00
CA GLY A 73 -5.49 -18.57 20.45
C GLY A 73 -6.22 -19.51 19.49
N GLU A 74 -7.20 -20.28 19.99
CA GLU A 74 -7.92 -21.34 19.27
C GLU A 74 -8.34 -20.96 17.84
N GLY A 75 -8.82 -19.72 17.66
CA GLY A 75 -9.20 -19.21 16.33
C GLY A 75 -8.06 -19.18 15.32
N ALA A 76 -6.83 -18.85 15.74
CA ALA A 76 -5.66 -18.84 14.86
C ALA A 76 -5.21 -20.26 14.49
N VAL A 77 -5.32 -21.22 15.41
CA VAL A 77 -5.05 -22.65 15.13
C VAL A 77 -6.06 -23.18 14.09
N LYS A 78 -7.34 -22.88 14.28
CA LYS A 78 -8.41 -23.23 13.33
C LYS A 78 -8.20 -22.58 11.96
N ALA A 79 -7.83 -21.30 11.91
CA ALA A 79 -7.56 -20.62 10.64
C ALA A 79 -6.36 -21.23 9.88
N ARG A 80 -5.27 -21.59 10.60
CA ARG A 80 -4.15 -22.33 10.02
C ARG A 80 -4.57 -23.67 9.45
N TRP A 81 -5.37 -24.42 10.21
CA TRP A 81 -5.87 -25.73 9.77
C TRP A 81 -6.71 -25.61 8.50
N LEU A 82 -7.66 -24.66 8.45
CA LEU A 82 -8.49 -24.43 7.27
C LEU A 82 -7.65 -24.08 6.05
N THR A 83 -6.70 -23.16 6.22
CA THR A 83 -5.82 -22.73 5.14
C THR A 83 -4.98 -23.89 4.60
N ALA A 84 -4.30 -24.62 5.49
CA ALA A 84 -3.47 -25.75 5.11
C ALA A 84 -4.28 -26.88 4.44
N SER A 85 -5.48 -27.15 4.93
CA SER A 85 -6.36 -28.18 4.39
C SER A 85 -6.94 -27.80 3.02
N PHE A 86 -7.05 -26.51 2.73
CA PHE A 86 -7.65 -26.00 1.49
C PHE A 86 -6.64 -25.64 0.40
N GLU A 87 -5.36 -25.45 0.76
CA GLU A 87 -4.30 -25.10 -0.19
C GLU A 87 -4.13 -26.11 -1.34
N PRO A 88 -4.24 -27.45 -1.15
CA PRO A 88 -4.15 -28.39 -2.27
C PRO A 88 -5.23 -28.16 -3.34
N PHE A 89 -6.47 -27.87 -2.92
CA PHE A 89 -7.56 -27.53 -3.85
C PHE A 89 -7.29 -26.23 -4.59
N ARG A 90 -6.64 -25.27 -3.91
CA ARG A 90 -6.20 -24.02 -4.53
C ARG A 90 -5.12 -24.25 -5.57
N ALA A 91 -4.07 -24.98 -5.21
CA ALA A 91 -2.93 -25.27 -6.08
C ALA A 91 -3.41 -25.95 -7.37
N ALA A 92 -4.33 -26.91 -7.25
CA ALA A 92 -4.93 -27.62 -8.38
C ALA A 92 -5.66 -26.72 -9.40
N LEU A 93 -6.03 -25.48 -9.05
CA LEU A 93 -6.64 -24.53 -9.98
C LEU A 93 -5.64 -23.96 -11.01
N GLY A 94 -4.34 -24.01 -10.73
CA GLY A 94 -3.30 -23.40 -11.57
C GLY A 94 -3.66 -21.97 -11.99
N PRO A 95 -3.66 -21.63 -13.29
CA PRO A 95 -3.99 -20.28 -13.76
C PRO A 95 -5.39 -19.78 -13.36
N ARG A 96 -6.34 -20.70 -13.08
CA ARG A 96 -7.71 -20.33 -12.67
C ARG A 96 -7.77 -19.72 -11.26
N GLN A 97 -6.68 -19.74 -10.49
CA GLN A 97 -6.57 -18.99 -9.24
C GLN A 97 -6.82 -17.49 -9.43
N ARG A 98 -6.45 -16.93 -10.59
CA ARG A 98 -6.68 -15.52 -10.92
C ARG A 98 -8.17 -15.16 -10.87
N ASP A 99 -9.02 -15.96 -11.51
CA ASP A 99 -10.47 -15.71 -11.56
C ASP A 99 -11.10 -15.85 -10.17
N LEU A 100 -10.62 -16.82 -9.38
CA LEU A 100 -11.03 -17.03 -8.01
C LEU A 100 -10.73 -15.78 -7.16
N ASP A 101 -9.49 -15.30 -7.19
CA ASP A 101 -9.04 -14.18 -6.36
C ASP A 101 -9.72 -12.87 -6.74
N LEU A 102 -9.88 -12.60 -8.05
CA LEU A 102 -10.68 -11.47 -8.51
C LEU A 102 -12.14 -11.56 -8.02
N GLY A 103 -12.71 -12.78 -8.04
CA GLY A 103 -14.04 -13.04 -7.48
C GLY A 103 -14.14 -12.75 -5.98
N LEU A 104 -13.17 -13.22 -5.19
CA LEU A 104 -13.12 -12.97 -3.74
C LEU A 104 -12.93 -11.48 -3.45
N MET A 105 -12.05 -10.80 -4.18
CA MET A 105 -11.79 -9.37 -3.99
C MET A 105 -13.00 -8.49 -4.33
N ARG A 106 -13.83 -8.85 -5.31
CA ARG A 106 -15.12 -8.17 -5.56
C ARG A 106 -16.00 -8.18 -4.31
N TRP A 107 -16.11 -9.33 -3.64
CA TRP A 107 -16.87 -9.45 -2.39
C TRP A 107 -16.24 -8.64 -1.26
N ILE A 108 -14.92 -8.69 -1.10
CA ILE A 108 -14.20 -7.92 -0.09
C ILE A 108 -14.41 -6.41 -0.31
N ARG A 109 -14.37 -5.94 -1.56
CA ARG A 109 -14.64 -4.54 -1.91
C ARG A 109 -16.09 -4.13 -1.62
N ARG A 110 -17.07 -4.94 -2.03
CA ARG A 110 -18.50 -4.68 -1.73
C ARG A 110 -18.78 -4.59 -0.23
N ALA A 111 -17.98 -5.26 0.60
CA ALA A 111 -18.05 -5.15 2.05
C ALA A 111 -17.33 -3.90 2.62
N SER A 112 -16.77 -3.03 1.77
CA SER A 112 -15.88 -1.91 2.14
C SER A 112 -14.71 -2.37 3.01
N CYS A 113 -14.06 -3.45 2.60
CA CYS A 113 -12.96 -4.08 3.34
C CYS A 113 -11.69 -4.23 2.50
N LEU A 114 -11.65 -3.67 1.29
CA LEU A 114 -10.50 -3.71 0.39
C LEU A 114 -9.83 -2.34 0.37
N SER A 115 -8.57 -2.31 0.79
CA SER A 115 -7.66 -1.18 0.59
C SER A 115 -6.79 -1.44 -0.63
N VAL A 116 -6.36 -0.39 -1.30
CA VAL A 116 -5.38 -0.47 -2.38
C VAL A 116 -4.06 0.13 -1.92
N VAL A 117 -2.95 -0.54 -2.24
CA VAL A 117 -1.59 -0.12 -1.92
C VAL A 117 -0.87 0.14 -3.23
N ILE A 118 -0.33 1.35 -3.39
CA ILE A 118 0.24 1.83 -4.64
C ILE A 118 1.75 2.03 -4.47
N GLY A 119 2.53 1.44 -5.38
CA GLY A 119 3.97 1.63 -5.48
C GLY A 119 4.38 2.46 -6.71
N ALA A 120 5.68 2.59 -6.91
CA ALA A 120 6.26 3.44 -7.95
C ALA A 120 5.82 3.03 -9.37
N GLY A 121 5.43 1.76 -9.59
CA GLY A 121 4.92 1.30 -10.88
C GLY A 121 3.68 2.07 -11.37
N ALA A 122 2.84 2.57 -10.47
CA ALA A 122 1.71 3.42 -10.87
C ALA A 122 2.16 4.81 -11.32
N THR A 123 3.16 5.40 -10.67
CA THR A 123 3.78 6.67 -11.08
C THR A 123 4.52 6.50 -12.42
N MET A 124 5.15 5.34 -12.65
CA MET A 124 5.79 5.01 -13.93
C MET A 124 4.78 4.88 -15.08
N ASP A 125 3.60 4.30 -14.85
CA ASP A 125 2.49 4.28 -15.82
C ASP A 125 2.04 5.69 -16.24
N ALA A 126 2.22 6.68 -15.35
CA ALA A 126 2.01 8.10 -15.65
C ALA A 126 3.23 8.77 -16.33
N GLY A 127 4.26 8.01 -16.73
CA GLY A 127 5.51 8.53 -17.29
C GLY A 127 6.44 9.17 -16.25
N GLY A 128 6.25 8.85 -14.97
CA GLY A 128 7.10 9.27 -13.86
C GLY A 128 8.34 8.39 -13.68
N PRO A 129 9.31 8.85 -12.87
CA PRO A 129 10.54 8.09 -12.65
C PRO A 129 10.27 6.83 -11.82
N SER A 130 11.07 5.80 -12.04
CA SER A 130 11.23 4.72 -11.07
C SER A 130 11.96 5.24 -9.82
N TRP A 131 12.03 4.42 -8.77
CA TRP A 131 12.79 4.80 -7.58
C TRP A 131 14.27 5.06 -7.87
N ALA A 132 14.90 4.17 -8.65
CA ALA A 132 16.29 4.34 -9.06
C ALA A 132 16.51 5.61 -9.87
N GLU A 133 15.61 5.91 -10.82
CA GLU A 133 15.72 7.12 -11.64
C GLU A 133 15.51 8.40 -10.83
N LEU A 134 14.62 8.37 -9.84
CA LEU A 134 14.38 9.50 -8.94
C LEU A 134 15.63 9.83 -8.12
N VAL A 135 16.24 8.82 -7.48
CA VAL A 135 17.47 8.97 -6.70
C VAL A 135 18.62 9.43 -7.61
N ARG A 136 18.75 8.84 -8.80
CA ARG A 136 19.76 9.23 -9.80
C ARG A 136 19.66 10.71 -10.15
N ARG A 137 18.46 11.19 -10.49
CA ARG A 137 18.23 12.59 -10.86
C ARG A 137 18.51 13.56 -9.72
N LEU A 138 18.11 13.20 -8.49
CA LEU A 138 18.40 14.00 -7.30
C LEU A 138 19.92 14.11 -7.05
N LEU A 139 20.64 12.99 -7.11
CA LEU A 139 22.09 12.97 -6.93
C LEU A 139 22.83 13.72 -8.04
N ALA A 140 22.41 13.56 -9.30
CA ALA A 140 22.99 14.27 -10.43
C ALA A 140 22.79 15.79 -10.30
N HIS A 141 21.55 16.21 -9.97
CA HIS A 141 21.25 17.62 -9.72
C HIS A 141 22.14 18.18 -8.61
N LEU A 142 22.24 17.44 -7.51
CA LEU A 142 23.04 17.81 -6.35
C LEU A 142 24.54 17.92 -6.65
N ALA A 143 25.09 16.99 -7.44
CA ALA A 143 26.49 16.97 -7.82
C ALA A 143 26.85 18.15 -8.75
N GLU A 144 25.93 18.54 -9.63
CA GLU A 144 26.14 19.63 -10.60
C GLU A 144 25.90 21.02 -9.98
N HIS A 145 24.81 21.17 -9.23
CA HIS A 145 24.30 22.47 -8.82
C HIS A 145 24.57 22.81 -7.34
N GLY A 146 24.77 21.79 -6.50
CA GLY A 146 24.85 21.98 -5.05
C GLY A 146 23.56 22.53 -4.46
N ARG A 147 23.65 23.27 -3.37
CA ARG A 147 22.52 23.94 -2.70
C ARG A 147 22.67 25.44 -2.81
N ASP A 148 21.66 26.12 -3.33
CA ASP A 148 21.60 27.58 -3.31
C ASP A 148 21.40 28.10 -1.88
N ILE A 149 22.32 28.95 -1.44
CA ILE A 149 22.18 29.73 -0.21
C ILE A 149 21.36 30.96 -0.57
N CYS A 150 20.22 31.13 0.10
CA CYS A 150 19.28 32.20 -0.20
C CYS A 150 19.08 33.11 1.01
N GLU A 151 19.09 34.42 0.76
CA GLU A 151 18.69 35.44 1.73
C GLU A 151 17.35 36.06 1.31
N MET A 152 16.52 36.41 2.29
CA MET A 152 15.37 37.27 2.05
C MET A 152 15.82 38.72 2.12
N ARG A 153 15.75 39.43 0.99
CA ARG A 153 16.07 40.86 0.91
C ARG A 153 14.81 41.65 0.62
N LEU A 154 14.69 42.82 1.26
CA LEU A 154 13.61 43.75 0.96
C LEU A 154 13.67 44.15 -0.52
N THR A 155 12.51 44.17 -1.17
CA THR A 155 12.40 44.66 -2.54
C THR A 155 12.54 46.18 -2.57
N PRO A 156 13.02 46.78 -3.67
CA PRO A 156 13.06 48.24 -3.82
C PRO A 156 11.69 48.91 -3.66
N GLU A 157 10.61 48.17 -3.91
CA GLU A 157 9.22 48.61 -3.79
C GLU A 157 8.67 48.54 -2.35
N SER A 158 9.45 48.00 -1.40
CA SER A 158 9.03 47.89 -0.01
C SER A 158 8.84 49.27 0.64
N THR A 159 7.73 49.43 1.35
CA THR A 159 7.40 50.64 2.11
C THR A 159 7.37 50.33 3.61
N PRO A 160 7.43 51.34 4.50
CA PRO A 160 7.29 51.13 5.94
C PRO A 160 6.01 50.38 6.33
N ASP A 161 4.96 50.50 5.52
CA ASP A 161 3.64 49.88 5.75
C ASP A 161 3.46 48.55 5.00
N ASN A 162 4.34 48.22 4.06
CA ASN A 162 4.30 46.96 3.31
C ASN A 162 5.72 46.48 2.96
N LEU A 163 6.27 45.62 3.83
CA LEU A 163 7.58 45.02 3.68
C LEU A 163 7.50 43.82 2.73
N GLU A 164 7.77 44.05 1.46
CA GLU A 164 7.93 42.98 0.48
C GLU A 164 9.36 42.43 0.48
N TYR A 165 9.50 41.12 0.60
CA TYR A 165 10.79 40.44 0.57
C TYR A 165 10.90 39.56 -0.67
N ARG A 166 12.06 39.62 -1.34
CA ARG A 166 12.43 38.71 -2.41
C ARG A 166 13.54 37.78 -1.92
N ARG A 167 13.42 36.50 -2.30
CA ARG A 167 14.48 35.52 -2.15
C ARG A 167 15.59 35.82 -3.16
N VAL A 168 16.80 36.09 -2.69
CA VAL A 168 17.99 36.33 -3.50
C VAL A 168 19.00 35.22 -3.21
N VAL A 169 19.52 34.58 -4.26
CA VAL A 169 20.60 33.60 -4.13
C VAL A 169 21.91 34.35 -3.86
N THR A 170 22.53 34.11 -2.71
CA THR A 170 23.74 34.80 -2.25
C THR A 170 24.98 33.94 -2.31
N GLY A 171 24.83 32.63 -2.49
CA GLY A 171 25.94 31.72 -2.68
C GLY A 171 25.47 30.32 -3.07
N ARG A 172 26.43 29.43 -3.31
CA ARG A 172 26.19 28.01 -3.52
C ARG A 172 27.07 27.19 -2.61
N GLU A 173 26.45 26.30 -1.86
CA GLU A 173 27.12 25.29 -1.07
C GLU A 173 27.29 24.03 -1.91
N ARG A 174 28.50 23.46 -1.93
CA ARG A 174 28.76 22.17 -2.58
C ARG A 174 28.76 21.05 -1.55
N LEU A 175 28.46 19.85 -2.01
CA LEU A 175 28.62 18.63 -1.23
C LEU A 175 30.05 18.55 -0.63
N PRO A 176 30.18 18.21 0.66
CA PRO A 176 31.45 17.83 1.26
C PRO A 176 32.14 16.73 0.46
N ALA A 177 33.48 16.72 0.44
CA ALA A 177 34.26 15.85 -0.44
C ALA A 177 33.97 14.35 -0.24
N ASP A 178 33.76 13.94 1.01
CA ASP A 178 33.39 12.57 1.39
C ASP A 178 31.99 12.22 0.86
N ALA A 179 30.99 13.07 1.12
CA ALA A 179 29.62 12.89 0.66
C ALA A 179 29.54 12.90 -0.88
N ALA A 180 30.31 13.75 -1.54
CA ALA A 180 30.42 13.80 -3.00
C ALA A 180 31.03 12.51 -3.58
N SER A 181 32.01 11.91 -2.88
CA SER A 181 32.59 10.63 -3.30
C SER A 181 31.58 9.49 -3.21
N ARG A 182 30.83 9.41 -2.11
CA ARG A 182 29.74 8.43 -1.95
C ARG A 182 28.64 8.63 -2.98
N ALA A 183 28.21 9.87 -3.21
CA ALA A 183 27.20 10.21 -4.23
C ALA A 183 27.59 9.71 -5.63
N ARG A 184 28.87 9.89 -6.01
CA ARG A 184 29.40 9.37 -7.29
C ARG A 184 29.42 7.85 -7.34
N ALA A 185 29.77 7.17 -6.24
CA ALA A 185 29.75 5.71 -6.18
C ALA A 185 28.32 5.17 -6.35
N VAL A 186 27.35 5.78 -5.67
CA VAL A 186 25.93 5.43 -5.81
C VAL A 186 25.45 5.68 -7.23
N LEU A 187 25.74 6.85 -7.83
CA LEU A 187 25.39 7.15 -9.23
C LEU A 187 25.95 6.11 -10.20
N ALA A 188 27.21 5.72 -10.04
CA ALA A 188 27.83 4.71 -10.90
C ALA A 188 27.14 3.34 -10.82
N LEU A 189 26.71 2.93 -9.63
CA LEU A 189 25.95 1.69 -9.43
C LEU A 189 24.55 1.77 -10.05
N ILE A 190 23.90 2.92 -9.97
CA ILE A 190 22.59 3.12 -10.62
C ILE A 190 22.73 3.11 -12.14
N ASP A 191 23.71 3.84 -12.68
CA ASP A 191 23.98 3.90 -14.12
C ASP A 191 24.38 2.53 -14.69
N ALA A 192 25.04 1.69 -13.89
CA ALA A 192 25.35 0.30 -14.23
C ALA A 192 24.13 -0.65 -14.12
N GLY A 193 23.00 -0.20 -13.56
CA GLY A 193 21.81 -1.03 -13.33
C GLY A 193 22.00 -2.08 -12.22
N THR A 194 23.01 -1.92 -11.37
CA THR A 194 23.37 -2.86 -10.29
C THR A 194 23.06 -2.32 -8.90
N ALA A 195 22.49 -1.13 -8.78
CA ALA A 195 22.09 -0.56 -7.51
C ALA A 195 20.96 -1.37 -6.86
N ASP A 196 21.22 -1.89 -5.67
CA ASP A 196 20.21 -2.47 -4.81
C ASP A 196 19.51 -1.39 -3.97
N ILE A 197 18.54 -1.79 -3.14
CA ILE A 197 17.79 -0.84 -2.31
C ILE A 197 18.68 -0.12 -1.32
N GLU A 198 19.65 -0.79 -0.72
CA GLU A 198 20.56 -0.17 0.26
C GLU A 198 21.37 0.96 -0.41
N THR A 199 21.83 0.72 -1.63
CA THR A 199 22.51 1.71 -2.48
C THR A 199 21.59 2.89 -2.79
N LEU A 200 20.34 2.63 -3.19
CA LEU A 200 19.36 3.69 -3.48
C LEU A 200 19.01 4.50 -2.23
N MET A 201 18.90 3.83 -1.08
CA MET A 201 18.67 4.47 0.22
C MET A 201 19.84 5.36 0.64
N GLU A 202 21.08 4.93 0.42
CA GLU A 202 22.26 5.75 0.67
C GLU A 202 22.23 7.02 -0.17
N GLY A 203 21.93 6.90 -1.47
CA GLY A 203 21.79 8.03 -2.37
C GLY A 203 20.74 9.04 -1.90
N ALA A 204 19.55 8.54 -1.57
CA ALA A 204 18.47 9.34 -1.03
C ALA A 204 18.84 10.04 0.29
N GLN A 205 19.54 9.34 1.19
CA GLN A 205 20.00 9.89 2.47
C GLN A 205 21.00 11.04 2.27
N ILE A 206 21.93 10.90 1.32
CA ILE A 206 22.88 11.99 0.96
C ILE A 206 22.10 13.23 0.53
N CYS A 207 21.10 13.08 -0.35
CA CYS A 207 20.25 14.19 -0.79
C CYS A 207 19.51 14.82 0.39
N HIS A 208 18.92 14.02 1.27
CA HIS A 208 18.17 14.50 2.43
C HIS A 208 19.04 15.28 3.42
N GLU A 209 20.20 14.74 3.80
CA GLU A 209 21.13 15.38 4.74
C GLU A 209 21.64 16.73 4.24
N PHE A 210 21.91 16.84 2.93
CA PHE A 210 22.48 18.04 2.35
C PHE A 210 21.43 19.11 1.99
N LEU A 211 20.33 18.72 1.35
CA LEU A 211 19.31 19.66 0.86
C LEU A 211 18.30 20.05 1.93
N GLY A 212 18.03 19.19 2.92
CA GLY A 212 17.00 19.41 3.92
C GLY A 212 15.65 19.75 3.28
N GLN A 213 15.09 20.92 3.60
CA GLN A 213 13.81 21.37 3.03
C GLN A 213 13.88 21.70 1.52
N ALA A 214 15.06 22.02 0.98
CA ALA A 214 15.20 22.28 -0.45
C ALA A 214 14.91 21.03 -1.30
N LEU A 215 15.10 19.84 -0.72
CA LEU A 215 14.80 18.55 -1.36
C LEU A 215 13.34 18.48 -1.82
N PHE A 216 12.43 19.11 -1.08
CA PHE A 216 11.02 19.17 -1.48
C PHE A 216 10.86 19.80 -2.86
N THR A 217 11.57 20.89 -3.13
CA THR A 217 11.44 21.62 -4.40
C THR A 217 11.96 20.78 -5.56
N ASP A 218 13.14 20.17 -5.40
CA ASP A 218 13.78 19.37 -6.44
C ASP A 218 12.97 18.08 -6.72
N LEU A 219 12.54 17.41 -5.65
CA LEU A 219 11.68 16.23 -5.72
C LEU A 219 10.37 16.55 -6.47
N THR A 220 9.71 17.65 -6.12
CA THR A 220 8.48 18.11 -6.80
C THR A 220 8.75 18.41 -8.27
N GLY A 221 9.84 19.11 -8.58
CA GLY A 221 10.23 19.42 -9.95
C GLY A 221 10.39 18.18 -10.81
N ILE A 222 11.05 17.14 -10.29
CA ILE A 222 11.25 15.87 -10.99
C ILE A 222 9.94 15.10 -11.15
N LEU A 223 9.16 14.96 -10.08
CA LEU A 223 7.91 14.18 -10.06
C LEU A 223 6.81 14.75 -10.95
N TYR A 224 6.82 16.07 -11.20
CA TYR A 224 5.81 16.75 -12.00
C TYR A 224 6.32 17.36 -13.30
N GLU A 225 7.56 17.03 -13.68
CA GLU A 225 8.18 17.40 -14.95
C GLU A 225 7.22 17.12 -16.13
N GLY A 226 7.17 18.04 -17.09
CA GLY A 226 6.32 17.90 -18.28
C GLY A 226 4.81 17.97 -18.00
N GLN A 227 4.38 18.55 -16.87
CA GLN A 227 2.97 18.61 -16.45
C GLN A 227 2.33 17.22 -16.29
N ARG A 228 3.12 16.25 -15.82
CA ARG A 228 2.71 14.84 -15.63
C ARG A 228 1.33 14.65 -15.01
N ARG A 229 0.40 14.00 -15.70
CA ARG A 229 -0.97 13.76 -15.21
C ARG A 229 -1.15 12.35 -14.67
N PRO A 230 -2.23 12.07 -13.92
CA PRO A 230 -2.51 10.72 -13.48
C PRO A 230 -2.52 9.70 -14.63
N GLY A 231 -2.00 8.52 -14.37
CA GLY A 231 -1.93 7.40 -15.32
C GLY A 231 -3.24 6.62 -15.45
N ALA A 232 -3.24 5.55 -16.26
CA ALA A 232 -4.38 4.67 -16.41
C ALA A 232 -4.68 3.88 -15.12
N ILE A 233 -3.64 3.51 -14.37
CA ILE A 233 -3.79 2.83 -13.07
C ILE A 233 -4.49 3.75 -12.06
N HIS A 234 -4.03 5.00 -11.95
CA HIS A 234 -4.63 5.99 -11.04
C HIS A 234 -6.11 6.21 -11.34
N ARG A 235 -6.47 6.37 -12.61
CA ARG A 235 -7.87 6.55 -13.03
C ARG A 235 -8.72 5.33 -12.73
N ALA A 236 -8.23 4.11 -13.01
CA ALA A 236 -8.96 2.89 -12.67
C ALA A 236 -9.23 2.74 -11.16
N ILE A 237 -8.28 3.15 -10.31
CA ILE A 237 -8.50 3.18 -8.86
C ILE A 237 -9.54 4.25 -8.49
N ALA A 238 -9.44 5.44 -9.07
CA ALA A 238 -10.36 6.55 -8.79
C ALA A 238 -11.81 6.24 -9.20
N GLU A 239 -12.02 5.57 -10.34
CA GLU A 239 -13.33 5.10 -10.81
C GLU A 239 -14.04 4.24 -9.75
N LEU A 240 -13.29 3.46 -8.98
CA LEU A 240 -13.82 2.57 -7.95
C LEU A 240 -13.92 3.21 -6.55
N ALA A 241 -13.47 4.45 -6.38
CA ALA A 241 -13.44 5.17 -5.10
C ALA A 241 -14.76 5.87 -4.73
N ALA A 242 -15.73 5.90 -5.65
CA ALA A 242 -17.06 6.41 -5.37
C ALA A 242 -17.68 5.70 -4.16
N PRO A 243 -18.38 6.43 -3.26
CA PRO A 243 -19.00 5.82 -2.09
C PRO A 243 -19.95 4.66 -2.43
N ILE A 244 -19.88 3.59 -1.65
CA ILE A 244 -20.71 2.40 -1.80
C ILE A 244 -21.62 2.21 -0.59
N GLU A 245 -22.85 1.80 -0.85
CA GLU A 245 -23.78 1.40 0.21
C GLU A 245 -23.48 -0.04 0.63
N VAL A 246 -23.26 -0.27 1.93
CA VAL A 246 -22.95 -1.58 2.48
C VAL A 246 -24.10 -2.02 3.38
N THR A 247 -25.03 -2.80 2.81
CA THR A 247 -26.28 -3.23 3.46
C THR A 247 -26.02 -3.88 4.83
N ASP A 248 -25.07 -4.82 4.91
CA ASP A 248 -24.73 -5.55 6.14
C ASP A 248 -24.19 -4.65 7.26
N ARG A 249 -23.69 -3.46 6.91
CA ARG A 249 -23.14 -2.47 7.86
C ARG A 249 -24.07 -1.27 8.05
N GLY A 250 -25.17 -1.18 7.30
CA GLY A 250 -26.18 -0.15 7.43
C GLY A 250 -25.67 1.27 7.17
N GLY A 251 -24.90 1.48 6.09
CA GLY A 251 -24.41 2.82 5.79
C GLY A 251 -23.62 2.96 4.49
N LEU A 252 -23.28 4.21 4.19
CA LEU A 252 -22.44 4.60 3.06
C LEU A 252 -20.97 4.62 3.50
N PHE A 253 -20.11 3.98 2.72
CA PHE A 253 -18.67 3.87 2.98
C PHE A 253 -17.87 4.34 1.76
N PRO A 254 -16.58 4.69 1.91
CA PRO A 254 -15.75 5.01 0.76
C PRO A 254 -15.59 3.78 -0.16
N GLY A 255 -15.34 3.99 -1.45
CA GLY A 255 -15.23 2.89 -2.42
C GLY A 255 -14.02 1.98 -2.18
N TRP A 256 -12.97 2.52 -1.58
CA TRP A 256 -11.85 1.77 -1.00
C TRP A 256 -11.81 1.98 0.52
N ASP A 257 -11.53 0.93 1.28
CA ASP A 257 -11.38 1.06 2.73
C ASP A 257 -10.27 2.06 3.11
N ALA A 258 -9.16 2.00 2.38
CA ALA A 258 -8.14 3.03 2.33
C ALA A 258 -7.37 2.97 0.99
N ILE A 259 -6.80 4.10 0.59
CA ILE A 259 -5.73 4.14 -0.41
C ILE A 259 -4.43 4.37 0.35
N ILE A 260 -3.41 3.55 0.11
CA ILE A 260 -2.10 3.64 0.74
C ILE A 260 -1.08 3.79 -0.38
N THR A 261 -0.11 4.67 -0.22
CA THR A 261 0.92 4.88 -1.22
C THR A 261 2.29 5.07 -0.58
N TYR A 262 3.29 4.50 -1.23
CA TYR A 262 4.71 4.71 -0.93
C TYR A 262 5.31 5.81 -1.82
N ASN A 263 4.51 6.40 -2.73
CA ASN A 263 4.95 7.44 -3.65
C ASN A 263 4.79 8.82 -3.00
N PHE A 264 5.69 9.73 -3.40
CA PHE A 264 5.71 11.10 -2.91
C PHE A 264 4.75 12.02 -3.66
N ASP A 265 4.38 11.69 -4.89
CA ASP A 265 3.48 12.49 -5.73
C ASP A 265 2.02 12.44 -5.25
N ASP A 266 1.20 13.38 -5.72
CA ASP A 266 -0.25 13.52 -5.49
C ASP A 266 -1.05 13.05 -6.72
N LEU A 267 -0.48 12.21 -7.61
CA LEU A 267 -1.20 11.80 -8.83
C LEU A 267 -2.48 11.02 -8.51
N MET A 268 -2.49 10.29 -7.40
CA MET A 268 -3.71 9.63 -6.92
C MET A 268 -4.74 10.64 -6.38
N GLY A 269 -4.31 11.68 -5.66
CA GLY A 269 -5.22 12.75 -5.23
C GLY A 269 -5.77 13.55 -6.40
N GLU A 270 -4.95 13.85 -7.41
CA GLU A 270 -5.37 14.47 -8.68
C GLU A 270 -6.41 13.60 -9.40
N ALA A 271 -6.20 12.28 -9.49
CA ALA A 271 -7.17 11.38 -10.13
C ALA A 271 -8.52 11.32 -9.38
N LEU A 272 -8.51 11.39 -8.05
CA LEU A 272 -9.74 11.47 -7.26
C LEU A 272 -10.45 12.82 -7.43
N ASP A 273 -9.69 13.91 -7.55
CA ASP A 273 -10.24 15.24 -7.84
C ASP A 273 -10.87 15.26 -9.24
N GLU A 274 -10.21 14.67 -10.26
CA GLU A 274 -10.75 14.48 -11.61
C GLU A 274 -12.06 13.66 -11.60
N ALA A 275 -12.15 12.66 -10.71
CA ALA A 275 -13.34 11.81 -10.54
C ALA A 275 -14.44 12.44 -9.65
N GLY A 276 -14.23 13.65 -9.11
CA GLY A 276 -15.20 14.32 -8.23
C GLY A 276 -15.38 13.66 -6.86
N VAL A 277 -14.34 12.98 -6.36
CA VAL A 277 -14.37 12.27 -5.07
C VAL A 277 -13.87 13.18 -3.95
N ALA A 278 -14.62 13.28 -2.85
CA ALA A 278 -14.11 13.90 -1.63
C ALA A 278 -12.97 13.05 -1.07
N ARG A 279 -11.79 13.64 -0.87
CA ARG A 279 -10.58 12.91 -0.44
C ARG A 279 -9.74 13.72 0.53
N ALA A 280 -8.92 13.02 1.32
CA ALA A 280 -7.90 13.64 2.16
C ALA A 280 -6.60 12.84 2.09
N ALA A 281 -5.49 13.52 1.79
CA ALA A 281 -4.16 12.94 1.84
C ALA A 281 -3.59 13.06 3.26
N TYR A 282 -3.09 11.98 3.82
CA TYR A 282 -2.52 11.91 5.16
C TYR A 282 -1.05 11.58 5.07
N ALA A 283 -0.22 12.35 5.78
CA ALA A 283 1.22 12.15 5.87
C ALA A 283 1.72 12.59 7.26
N MET A 284 2.96 12.23 7.59
CA MET A 284 3.60 12.72 8.82
C MET A 284 3.94 14.21 8.70
N ARG A 285 3.61 14.99 9.73
CA ARG A 285 4.04 16.37 9.96
C ARG A 285 4.68 16.44 11.33
N GLY A 286 6.01 16.42 11.39
CA GLY A 286 6.71 16.18 12.65
C GLY A 286 6.34 14.81 13.22
N ASP A 287 5.88 14.78 14.45
CA ASP A 287 5.46 13.59 15.20
C ASP A 287 3.96 13.26 15.09
N GLN A 288 3.20 14.02 14.28
CA GLN A 288 1.75 13.86 14.13
C GLN A 288 1.34 13.51 12.70
N VAL A 289 0.24 12.78 12.55
CA VAL A 289 -0.41 12.56 11.25
C VAL A 289 -1.26 13.79 10.91
N ALA A 290 -1.01 14.40 9.76
CA ALA A 290 -1.74 15.56 9.27
C ALA A 290 -2.47 15.24 7.96
N GLY A 291 -3.69 15.77 7.81
CA GLY A 291 -4.52 15.60 6.62
C GLY A 291 -4.54 16.84 5.73
N ASP A 292 -4.60 16.63 4.42
CA ASP A 292 -4.81 17.63 3.36
C ASP A 292 -6.10 17.30 2.59
N PRO A 293 -7.28 17.71 3.11
CA PRO A 293 -8.55 17.49 2.44
C PRO A 293 -8.69 18.36 1.18
N ASN A 294 -9.29 17.81 0.12
CA ASN A 294 -9.70 18.60 -1.05
C ASN A 294 -10.92 19.47 -0.74
N GLN A 295 -11.32 20.31 -1.70
CA GLN A 295 -12.44 21.23 -1.53
C GLN A 295 -13.73 20.50 -1.15
N LEU A 296 -14.08 19.42 -1.86
CA LEU A 296 -15.28 18.63 -1.59
C LEU A 296 -15.28 18.04 -0.17
N ALA A 297 -14.14 17.52 0.31
CA ALA A 297 -14.02 17.02 1.67
C ALA A 297 -14.18 18.13 2.71
N ARG A 298 -13.65 19.34 2.45
CA ARG A 298 -13.81 20.51 3.33
C ARG A 298 -15.27 20.96 3.41
N GLU A 299 -15.97 20.98 2.28
CA GLU A 299 -17.41 21.34 2.21
C GLU A 299 -18.29 20.36 2.99
N ARG A 300 -17.92 19.08 3.02
CA ARG A 300 -18.61 18.05 3.82
C ARG A 300 -18.31 18.13 5.33
N GLY A 301 -17.31 18.91 5.72
CA GLY A 301 -16.92 19.10 7.11
C GLY A 301 -16.11 17.94 7.72
N PRO A 302 -15.75 18.04 9.01
CA PRO A 302 -14.79 17.13 9.68
C PRO A 302 -15.23 15.67 9.75
N HIS A 303 -16.55 15.44 9.73
CA HIS A 303 -17.17 14.11 9.79
C HIS A 303 -17.73 13.68 8.42
N GLY A 304 -17.47 14.47 7.39
CA GLY A 304 -17.87 14.19 6.04
C GLY A 304 -17.18 12.94 5.50
N LEU A 305 -17.95 12.08 4.81
CA LEU A 305 -17.40 10.92 4.14
C LEU A 305 -16.39 11.36 3.06
N HIS A 306 -15.18 10.84 3.13
CA HIS A 306 -14.12 11.07 2.16
C HIS A 306 -13.25 9.82 2.01
N GLN A 307 -12.57 9.70 0.88
CA GLN A 307 -11.58 8.65 0.62
C GLN A 307 -10.23 9.05 1.25
N PRO A 308 -9.72 8.30 2.24
CA PRO A 308 -8.39 8.56 2.79
C PRO A 308 -7.29 8.03 1.85
N ILE A 309 -6.23 8.82 1.69
CA ILE A 309 -4.98 8.46 1.01
C ILE A 309 -3.83 8.57 2.02
N TYR A 310 -3.17 7.48 2.36
CA TYR A 310 -2.05 7.47 3.31
C TYR A 310 -0.72 7.46 2.54
N HIS A 311 0.01 8.57 2.59
CA HIS A 311 1.36 8.70 2.05
C HIS A 311 2.36 8.32 3.13
N LEU A 312 2.83 7.08 3.08
CA LEU A 312 3.77 6.59 4.07
C LEU A 312 5.06 7.41 3.98
N HIS A 313 5.76 7.35 2.85
CA HIS A 313 7.08 7.96 2.66
C HIS A 313 7.11 9.51 2.73
N GLY A 314 5.95 10.15 2.80
CA GLY A 314 5.80 11.58 2.71
C GLY A 314 5.10 11.98 1.41
N TYR A 315 4.77 13.26 1.31
CA TYR A 315 3.82 13.77 0.33
C TYR A 315 4.29 15.13 -0.18
N THR A 316 4.33 15.29 -1.50
CA THR A 316 4.57 16.57 -2.18
C THR A 316 3.54 16.80 -3.30
N PRO A 317 2.52 17.65 -3.08
CA PRO A 317 1.61 18.06 -4.14
C PRO A 317 2.19 19.19 -4.99
N ARG A 318 1.58 19.42 -6.17
CA ARG A 318 1.94 20.54 -7.06
C ARG A 318 1.81 21.91 -6.41
N ARG A 319 0.83 22.06 -5.52
CA ARG A 319 0.67 23.27 -4.71
C ARG A 319 1.69 23.24 -3.58
N LEU A 320 2.29 24.38 -3.27
CA LEU A 320 3.13 24.49 -2.08
C LEU A 320 2.32 24.11 -0.84
N PHE A 321 2.52 22.90 -0.36
CA PHE A 321 2.00 22.46 0.91
C PHE A 321 2.95 23.00 1.98
N LEU A 322 2.52 24.07 2.65
CA LEU A 322 3.28 24.76 3.69
C LEU A 322 3.51 23.83 4.88
N ILE A 323 4.53 22.99 4.81
CA ILE A 323 5.05 22.29 5.97
C ILE A 323 6.55 22.49 6.05
N ALA A 324 6.96 23.40 6.95
CA ALA A 324 8.36 23.68 7.25
C ALA A 324 9.11 22.55 8.00
N LYS A 325 8.50 21.36 8.19
CA LYS A 325 9.02 20.23 8.99
C LYS A 325 8.47 18.85 8.56
N VAL A 326 8.38 18.54 7.26
CA VAL A 326 8.19 17.14 6.82
C VAL A 326 9.57 16.50 6.75
N GLN A 327 9.75 15.38 7.45
CA GLN A 327 10.87 14.48 7.19
C GLN A 327 10.39 13.46 6.18
N PHE A 328 11.05 13.42 5.02
CA PHE A 328 10.79 12.38 4.03
C PHE A 328 11.42 11.07 4.50
N VAL A 329 10.68 9.98 4.29
CA VAL A 329 11.20 8.64 4.51
C VAL A 329 11.35 7.98 3.15
N PHE A 330 12.59 7.79 2.73
CA PHE A 330 12.96 7.20 1.44
C PHE A 330 12.91 5.66 1.46
N ALA A 331 12.80 5.04 2.64
CA ALA A 331 12.51 3.61 2.76
C ALA A 331 11.87 3.25 4.11
N THR A 332 11.09 2.17 4.16
CA THR A 332 10.35 1.77 5.37
C THR A 332 11.28 1.54 6.57
N SER A 333 12.53 1.09 6.36
CA SER A 333 13.53 0.90 7.42
C SER A 333 14.02 2.20 8.06
N GLN A 334 13.90 3.35 7.38
CA GLN A 334 14.25 4.64 7.97
C GLN A 334 13.25 5.08 9.04
N TYR A 335 12.00 4.59 9.06
CA TYR A 335 11.02 4.99 10.07
C TYR A 335 11.50 4.77 11.51
N THR A 336 12.16 3.64 11.78
CA THR A 336 12.66 3.31 13.11
C THR A 336 13.72 4.33 13.57
N ARG A 337 14.52 4.86 12.63
CA ARG A 337 15.55 5.88 12.87
C ARG A 337 14.97 7.31 12.90
N THR A 338 14.01 7.60 12.03
CA THR A 338 13.37 8.92 11.87
C THR A 338 12.38 9.24 13.00
N TYR A 339 11.69 8.22 13.54
CA TYR A 339 10.62 8.40 14.53
C TYR A 339 10.81 7.62 15.85
N GLY A 340 12.03 7.15 16.15
CA GLY A 340 12.39 6.73 17.51
C GLY A 340 11.95 5.33 17.95
N GLY A 341 12.11 4.31 17.09
CA GLY A 341 12.21 2.92 17.57
C GLY A 341 10.94 2.07 17.60
N SER A 342 9.76 2.62 17.28
CA SER A 342 8.56 1.83 16.99
C SER A 342 7.88 2.38 15.73
N PRO A 343 7.02 1.61 15.02
CA PRO A 343 6.18 2.13 13.94
C PRO A 343 5.12 3.16 14.42
N ALA A 344 5.43 4.03 15.38
CA ALA A 344 4.55 5.10 15.81
C ALA A 344 4.30 6.08 14.65
N GLY A 345 3.08 6.63 14.58
CA GLY A 345 2.64 7.49 13.48
C GLY A 345 1.92 6.73 12.37
N ILE A 346 2.06 7.21 11.13
CA ILE A 346 1.23 6.76 10.00
C ILE A 346 1.42 5.28 9.63
N VAL A 347 2.63 4.73 9.78
CA VAL A 347 2.91 3.30 9.47
C VAL A 347 2.20 2.38 10.45
N GLY A 348 2.25 2.67 11.75
CA GLY A 348 1.54 1.89 12.77
C GLY A 348 0.03 1.99 12.63
N GLU A 349 -0.47 3.18 12.25
CA GLU A 349 -1.89 3.35 11.92
C GLU A 349 -2.28 2.46 10.74
N VAL A 350 -1.54 2.51 9.63
CA VAL A 350 -1.82 1.68 8.44
C VAL A 350 -1.66 0.19 8.75
N PHE A 351 -0.64 -0.20 9.53
CA PHE A 351 -0.46 -1.58 9.96
C PHE A 351 -1.66 -2.07 10.75
N ALA A 352 -2.06 -1.37 11.81
CA ALA A 352 -3.16 -1.80 12.67
C ALA A 352 -4.53 -1.71 11.98
N ARG A 353 -4.74 -0.67 11.16
CA ARG A 353 -6.02 -0.46 10.47
C ARG A 353 -6.18 -1.34 9.25
N CYS A 354 -5.12 -1.59 8.48
CA CYS A 354 -5.25 -2.24 7.17
C CYS A 354 -4.58 -3.62 7.13
N LEU A 355 -3.30 -3.72 7.49
CA LEU A 355 -2.51 -4.94 7.27
C LEU A 355 -2.82 -6.03 8.32
N ALA A 356 -2.66 -5.71 9.61
CA ALA A 356 -2.94 -6.59 10.73
C ALA A 356 -4.40 -6.47 11.21
N ASN A 357 -5.34 -6.25 10.29
CA ASN A 357 -6.75 -6.15 10.60
C ASN A 357 -7.51 -7.43 10.22
N PRO A 358 -8.27 -8.04 11.15
CA PRO A 358 -9.09 -9.23 10.90
C PRO A 358 -9.99 -9.20 9.67
N VAL A 359 -10.46 -8.02 9.27
CA VAL A 359 -11.53 -7.86 8.28
C VAL A 359 -11.02 -7.23 6.99
N ARG A 360 -9.99 -6.39 7.07
CA ARG A 360 -9.50 -5.62 5.93
C ARG A 360 -8.42 -6.38 5.17
N HIS A 361 -8.33 -6.11 3.87
CA HIS A 361 -7.36 -6.71 2.97
C HIS A 361 -6.72 -5.59 2.15
N ALA A 362 -5.49 -5.81 1.71
CA ALA A 362 -4.78 -4.92 0.81
C ALA A 362 -4.63 -5.57 -0.58
N LEU A 363 -4.79 -4.77 -1.63
CA LEU A 363 -4.40 -5.07 -2.99
C LEU A 363 -3.20 -4.21 -3.37
N TYR A 364 -2.04 -4.81 -3.56
CA TYR A 364 -0.81 -4.15 -3.97
C TYR A 364 -0.76 -4.00 -5.50
N VAL A 365 -0.48 -2.79 -5.97
CA VAL A 365 -0.42 -2.42 -7.39
C VAL A 365 0.83 -1.60 -7.66
N GLY A 366 1.66 -2.06 -8.60
CA GLY A 366 2.92 -1.37 -8.95
C GLY A 366 3.98 -1.44 -7.85
N CYS A 367 3.90 -2.41 -6.93
CA CYS A 367 4.88 -2.66 -5.88
C CYS A 367 5.80 -3.82 -6.29
N SER A 368 7.12 -3.64 -6.17
CA SER A 368 8.10 -4.67 -6.56
C SER A 368 8.39 -5.70 -5.46
N PHE A 369 8.02 -5.42 -4.20
CA PHE A 369 8.34 -6.24 -3.02
C PHE A 369 9.84 -6.41 -2.77
N ASP A 370 10.64 -5.45 -3.21
CA ASP A 370 12.08 -5.43 -2.94
C ASP A 370 12.39 -4.80 -1.55
N ASP A 371 11.52 -3.92 -1.03
CA ASP A 371 11.67 -3.32 0.33
C ASP A 371 11.40 -4.38 1.41
N GLU A 372 12.48 -4.86 2.04
CA GLU A 372 12.42 -5.90 3.06
C GLU A 372 11.72 -5.43 4.36
N ALA A 373 11.76 -4.14 4.69
CA ALA A 373 11.05 -3.61 5.85
C ALA A 373 9.53 -3.57 5.60
N MET A 374 9.09 -3.24 4.37
CA MET A 374 7.68 -3.44 3.98
C MET A 374 7.28 -4.92 4.04
N ASN A 375 8.12 -5.80 3.51
CA ASN A 375 7.86 -7.25 3.51
C ASN A 375 7.77 -7.81 4.94
N GLU A 376 8.57 -7.29 5.86
CA GLU A 376 8.52 -7.70 7.26
C GLU A 376 7.22 -7.29 7.96
N LEU A 377 6.65 -6.11 7.63
CA LEU A 377 5.30 -5.75 8.10
C LEU A 377 4.25 -6.75 7.60
N LEU A 378 4.35 -7.19 6.35
CA LEU A 378 3.47 -8.22 5.79
C LEU A 378 3.62 -9.56 6.50
N ARG A 379 4.86 -10.02 6.73
CA ARG A 379 5.15 -11.24 7.50
C ARG A 379 4.61 -11.15 8.93
N GLN A 380 4.72 -9.99 9.58
CA GLN A 380 4.13 -9.75 10.90
C GLN A 380 2.61 -9.85 10.87
N ALA A 381 1.94 -9.23 9.89
CA ALA A 381 0.50 -9.34 9.72
C ALA A 381 0.07 -10.80 9.48
N ALA A 382 0.78 -11.55 8.63
CA ALA A 382 0.51 -12.96 8.35
C ALA A 382 0.72 -13.87 9.58
N ARG A 383 1.72 -13.58 10.41
CA ARG A 383 1.94 -14.27 11.69
C ARG A 383 0.83 -13.97 12.70
N ALA A 384 0.35 -12.72 12.74
CA ALA A 384 -0.72 -12.29 13.64
C ALA A 384 -2.09 -12.85 13.22
N LEU A 385 -2.35 -12.95 11.91
CA LEU A 385 -3.60 -13.42 11.32
C LEU A 385 -3.37 -14.56 10.30
N PRO A 386 -2.92 -15.75 10.75
CA PRO A 386 -2.68 -16.88 9.86
C PRO A 386 -3.87 -17.24 8.97
N GLY A 387 -3.62 -17.51 7.69
CA GLY A 387 -4.68 -17.84 6.75
C GLY A 387 -5.43 -16.64 6.16
N ARG A 388 -5.10 -15.43 6.63
CA ARG A 388 -5.49 -14.19 5.94
C ARG A 388 -4.39 -13.81 4.98
N TYR A 389 -4.80 -13.48 3.76
CA TYR A 389 -3.89 -13.06 2.71
C TYR A 389 -4.28 -11.69 2.18
N HIS A 390 -3.27 -10.88 1.89
CA HIS A 390 -3.38 -9.75 1.00
C HIS A 390 -3.15 -10.20 -0.44
N TYR A 391 -3.40 -9.33 -1.41
CA TYR A 391 -3.28 -9.65 -2.83
C TYR A 391 -2.31 -8.69 -3.51
N ALA A 392 -1.67 -9.13 -4.60
CA ALA A 392 -0.80 -8.26 -5.39
C ALA A 392 -1.00 -8.53 -6.88
N LEU A 393 -1.16 -7.47 -7.68
CA LEU A 393 -1.07 -7.59 -9.13
C LEU A 393 0.42 -7.67 -9.50
N LEU A 394 0.85 -8.81 -10.01
CA LEU A 394 2.25 -9.06 -10.37
C LEU A 394 2.38 -9.58 -11.80
N ARG A 395 3.45 -9.19 -12.48
CA ARG A 395 3.77 -9.73 -13.80
C ARG A 395 4.15 -11.20 -13.68
N TRP A 396 3.60 -12.04 -14.54
CA TRP A 396 3.96 -13.45 -14.62
C TRP A 396 5.45 -13.59 -14.95
N PRO A 397 6.23 -14.35 -14.14
CA PRO A 397 7.68 -14.46 -14.33
C PRO A 397 8.09 -15.56 -15.33
N GLY A 398 7.14 -16.38 -15.82
CA GLY A 398 7.45 -17.47 -16.76
C GLY A 398 7.61 -17.00 -18.20
N ASP A 399 8.27 -17.83 -19.01
CA ASP A 399 8.60 -17.50 -20.42
C ASP A 399 7.38 -17.47 -21.36
N GLY A 400 6.29 -18.16 -20.98
CA GLY A 400 5.04 -18.21 -21.73
C GLY A 400 3.93 -17.35 -21.11
N ARG A 401 2.74 -17.36 -21.74
CA ARG A 401 1.55 -16.71 -21.16
C ARG A 401 1.11 -17.41 -19.89
N PHE A 402 0.70 -16.64 -18.89
CA PHE A 402 0.18 -17.17 -17.62
C PHE A 402 -0.95 -18.19 -17.81
N ALA A 403 -1.84 -17.96 -18.77
CA ALA A 403 -2.96 -18.87 -19.05
C ALA A 403 -2.53 -20.28 -19.48
N ALA A 404 -1.29 -20.46 -19.95
CA ALA A 404 -0.73 -21.75 -20.36
C ALA A 404 0.12 -22.41 -19.25
N ALA A 405 0.34 -21.74 -18.12
CA ALA A 405 1.16 -22.26 -17.04
C ALA A 405 0.49 -23.48 -16.37
N THR A 406 1.32 -24.42 -15.94
CA THR A 406 0.90 -25.57 -15.14
C THR A 406 0.62 -25.17 -13.69
N ALA A 407 -0.13 -26.01 -12.96
CA ALA A 407 -0.40 -25.78 -11.55
C ALA A 407 0.89 -25.67 -10.70
N ASP A 408 1.89 -26.49 -11.00
CA ASP A 408 3.16 -26.53 -10.28
C ASP A 408 3.99 -25.26 -10.53
N GLU A 409 4.04 -24.77 -11.78
CA GLU A 409 4.70 -23.50 -12.10
C GLU A 409 4.07 -22.33 -11.36
N VAL A 410 2.73 -22.27 -11.33
CA VAL A 410 1.99 -21.22 -10.60
C VAL A 410 2.28 -21.29 -9.10
N ALA A 411 2.28 -22.49 -8.51
CA ALA A 411 2.59 -22.69 -7.10
C ALA A 411 4.03 -22.29 -6.75
N LEU A 412 4.99 -22.68 -7.59
CA LEU A 412 6.41 -22.33 -7.42
C LEU A 412 6.62 -20.81 -7.48
N ALA A 413 6.06 -20.14 -8.50
CA ALA A 413 6.15 -18.69 -8.65
C ALA A 413 5.48 -17.94 -7.48
N ALA A 414 4.40 -18.48 -6.93
CA ALA A 414 3.67 -17.86 -5.82
C ALA A 414 4.34 -18.05 -4.45
N ALA A 415 5.19 -19.05 -4.27
CA ALA A 415 5.70 -19.48 -2.97
C ALA A 415 6.35 -18.35 -2.15
N ARG A 416 7.19 -17.52 -2.77
CA ARG A 416 7.83 -16.35 -2.12
C ARG A 416 6.77 -15.40 -1.55
N TYR A 417 5.77 -15.03 -2.34
CA TYR A 417 4.73 -14.08 -1.93
C TYR A 417 3.80 -14.66 -0.87
N VAL A 418 3.41 -15.93 -1.03
CA VAL A 418 2.53 -16.62 -0.06
C VAL A 418 3.19 -16.73 1.31
N SER A 419 4.51 -16.96 1.36
CA SER A 419 5.27 -16.96 2.63
C SER A 419 5.26 -15.60 3.36
N MET A 420 5.02 -14.51 2.63
CA MET A 420 4.87 -13.16 3.18
C MET A 420 3.41 -12.81 3.50
N GLY A 421 2.46 -13.70 3.25
CA GLY A 421 1.03 -13.44 3.41
C GLY A 421 0.39 -12.70 2.24
N VAL A 422 0.98 -12.79 1.04
CA VAL A 422 0.48 -12.15 -0.19
C VAL A 422 0.18 -13.19 -1.25
N ARG A 423 -1.01 -13.14 -1.84
CA ARG A 423 -1.40 -13.99 -2.98
C ARG A 423 -1.25 -13.21 -4.29
N PRO A 424 -0.40 -13.68 -5.22
CA PRO A 424 -0.20 -13.00 -6.47
C PRO A 424 -1.37 -13.24 -7.43
N ILE A 425 -1.77 -12.19 -8.12
CA ILE A 425 -2.73 -12.19 -9.22
C ILE A 425 -1.93 -11.83 -10.46
N TRP A 426 -1.66 -12.85 -11.26
CA TRP A 426 -0.72 -12.74 -12.36
C TRP A 426 -1.35 -12.06 -13.59
N PHE A 427 -0.58 -11.17 -14.21
CA PHE A 427 -0.85 -10.58 -15.52
C PHE A 427 0.35 -10.78 -16.45
N ASP A 428 0.11 -10.79 -17.76
CA ASP A 428 1.17 -10.94 -18.76
C ASP A 428 1.73 -9.56 -19.16
N ASP A 429 0.84 -8.55 -19.28
CA ASP A 429 1.16 -7.19 -19.72
C ASP A 429 0.70 -6.12 -18.73
N PHE A 430 1.51 -5.06 -18.55
CA PHE A 430 1.19 -3.97 -17.62
C PHE A 430 -0.08 -3.20 -18.00
N GLY A 431 -0.45 -3.17 -19.28
CA GLY A 431 -1.69 -2.59 -19.77
C GLY A 431 -2.95 -3.33 -19.31
N GLU A 432 -2.84 -4.55 -18.77
CA GLU A 432 -3.96 -5.28 -18.18
C GLU A 432 -4.37 -4.72 -16.81
N ILE A 433 -3.45 -4.07 -16.08
CA ILE A 433 -3.66 -3.65 -14.69
C ILE A 433 -4.94 -2.79 -14.52
N PRO A 434 -5.18 -1.73 -15.32
CA PRO A 434 -6.42 -0.96 -15.21
C PRO A 434 -7.68 -1.81 -15.41
N GLY A 435 -7.64 -2.78 -16.33
CA GLY A 435 -8.75 -3.72 -16.57
C GLY A 435 -9.00 -4.66 -15.39
N LEU A 436 -7.94 -5.17 -14.77
CA LEU A 436 -8.02 -6.01 -13.58
C LEU A 436 -8.58 -5.27 -12.37
N ILE A 437 -8.25 -3.98 -12.21
CA ILE A 437 -8.82 -3.12 -11.16
C ILE A 437 -10.31 -2.88 -11.42
N ARG A 438 -10.69 -2.51 -12.65
CA ARG A 438 -12.10 -2.29 -13.03
C ARG A 438 -12.96 -3.54 -12.87
N CYS A 439 -12.36 -4.71 -13.03
CA CYS A 439 -13.02 -5.98 -12.73
C CYS A 439 -13.49 -6.08 -11.28
N LEU A 440 -13.08 -5.23 -10.34
CA LEU A 440 -13.50 -5.27 -8.93
C LEU A 440 -14.77 -4.47 -8.62
N ALA A 441 -15.36 -3.82 -9.62
CA ALA A 441 -16.55 -2.98 -9.49
C ALA A 441 -17.76 -3.68 -8.83
#